data_AF-A0A2V5YUW5-F1
#
_entry.id   AF-A0A2V5YUW5-F1
#
_cell.length_a   1.000
_cell.length_b   1.000
_cell.length_c   1.000
_cell.angle_alpha   90.00
_cell.angle_beta   90.00
_cell.angle_gamma   90.00
#
_symmetry.space_group_name_H-M   'P 1'
#
loop_
_entity.id
_entity.type
_entity.pdbx_description
1 polymer ?
#
loop_
_entity_poly.entity_id
_entity_poly.type
_entity_poly.pdbx_seq_one_letter_code
_entity_poly.pdbx_strand_id
1 'polypeptide(L)'
;MQTEQQPETASLFFLQTVLAAVTQLKQKLQQDYERVYPDLRDIIHLVLDEEEAKAWELSLFPHLLLPDLVEAHIANLGLQLADRQHDNVLAPHGFTETQNHQPAIAYVDC
;
A
#
# COMPACT_ATOMS: atom_id res chain seq x y z
N MET A 1 34.33 14.80 14.09
CA MET A 1 33.40 13.86 14.73
C MET A 1 32.14 14.64 15.10
N GLN A 2 31.15 14.73 14.22
CA GLN A 2 29.83 15.28 14.56
C GLN A 2 28.80 14.22 14.15
N THR A 3 28.11 13.75 15.17
CA THR A 3 27.20 12.61 15.21
C THR A 3 25.81 12.99 14.69
N GLU A 4 25.40 12.33 13.60
CA GLU A 4 24.14 11.57 13.48
C GLU A 4 22.88 12.06 14.23
N GLN A 5 22.42 13.29 13.99
CA GLN A 5 21.12 13.78 14.52
C GLN A 5 19.93 13.70 13.54
N GLN A 6 20.03 12.95 12.44
CA GLN A 6 18.98 12.89 11.42
C GLN A 6 18.09 11.61 11.32
N PRO A 7 18.11 10.62 12.23
CA PRO A 7 17.20 9.47 12.09
C PRO A 7 15.77 9.76 12.61
N GLU A 8 15.62 10.60 13.65
CA GLU A 8 14.33 10.76 14.34
C GLU A 8 13.30 11.53 13.51
N THR A 9 13.70 12.64 12.88
CA THR A 9 12.82 13.44 12.02
C THR A 9 12.33 12.65 10.81
N ALA A 10 13.23 11.87 10.17
CA ALA A 10 12.87 11.03 9.03
C ALA A 10 11.88 9.93 9.42
N SER A 11 12.05 9.33 10.60
CA SER A 11 11.13 8.30 11.12
C SER A 11 9.73 8.85 11.41
N LEU A 12 9.63 10.07 11.94
CA LEU A 12 8.35 10.73 12.25
C LEU A 12 7.57 11.08 10.97
N PHE A 13 8.26 11.62 9.96
CA PHE A 13 7.66 11.87 8.65
C PHE A 13 7.16 10.58 8.01
N PHE A 14 7.93 9.50 8.08
CA PHE A 14 7.56 8.20 7.54
C PHE A 14 6.28 7.66 8.19
N LEU A 15 6.19 7.67 9.53
CA LEU A 15 5.01 7.23 10.24
C LEU A 15 3.78 8.08 9.89
N GLN A 16 3.94 9.39 9.74
CA GLN A 16 2.85 10.27 9.29
C GLN A 16 2.39 9.93 7.88
N THR A 17 3.32 9.68 6.95
CA THR A 17 2.98 9.28 5.58
C THR A 17 2.25 7.94 5.56
N VAL A 18 2.68 6.96 6.36
CA VAL A 18 2.00 5.66 6.48
C VAL A 18 0.59 5.84 7.02
N LEU A 19 0.41 6.63 8.09
CA LEU A 19 -0.91 6.89 8.67
C LEU A 19 -1.86 7.56 7.66
N ALA A 20 -1.34 8.53 6.90
CA ALA A 20 -2.10 9.22 5.86
C ALA A 20 -2.49 8.25 4.73
N ALA A 21 -1.55 7.40 4.30
CA ALA A 21 -1.80 6.41 3.26
C ALA A 21 -2.88 5.39 3.69
N VAL A 22 -2.85 4.92 4.94
CA VAL A 22 -3.89 4.04 5.51
C VAL A 22 -5.25 4.72 5.53
N THR A 23 -5.30 5.97 5.99
CA THR A 23 -6.54 6.74 6.06
C THR A 23 -7.15 6.94 4.67
N GLN A 24 -6.33 7.33 3.68
CA GLN A 24 -6.77 7.51 2.30
C GLN A 24 -7.22 6.20 1.67
N LEU A 25 -6.48 5.11 1.90
CA LEU A 25 -6.83 3.79 1.43
C LEU A 25 -8.19 3.38 1.99
N LYS A 26 -8.40 3.48 3.30
CA LYS A 26 -9.66 3.15 3.96
C LYS A 26 -10.83 3.94 3.40
N GLN A 27 -10.68 5.26 3.19
CA GLN A 27 -11.72 6.08 2.57
C GLN A 27 -12.09 5.60 1.16
N LYS A 28 -11.09 5.21 0.35
CA LYS A 28 -11.31 4.63 -0.97
C LYS A 28 -12.07 3.30 -0.86
N LEU A 29 -11.64 2.39 0.03
CA LEU A 29 -12.30 1.10 0.24
C LEU A 29 -13.77 1.29 0.69
N GLN A 30 -14.05 2.25 1.58
CA GLN A 30 -15.41 2.60 2.00
C GLN A 30 -16.26 3.01 0.80
N GLN A 31 -15.78 3.96 0.00
CA GLN A 31 -16.53 4.44 -1.17
C GLN A 31 -16.81 3.34 -2.20
N ASP A 32 -15.82 2.49 -2.44
CA ASP A 32 -15.95 1.39 -3.39
C ASP A 32 -17.00 0.37 -2.93
N TYR A 33 -16.96 -0.05 -1.66
CA TYR A 33 -17.93 -1.02 -1.15
C TYR A 33 -19.31 -0.44 -0.90
N GLU A 34 -19.41 0.81 -0.43
CA GLU A 34 -20.72 1.47 -0.27
C GLU A 34 -21.44 1.66 -1.59
N ARG A 35 -20.70 1.86 -2.69
CA ARG A 35 -21.28 1.94 -4.03
C ARG A 35 -21.91 0.60 -4.46
N VAL A 36 -21.26 -0.51 -4.11
CA VAL A 36 -21.72 -1.87 -4.46
C VAL A 36 -22.80 -2.36 -3.50
N TYR A 37 -22.70 -2.00 -2.23
CA TYR A 37 -23.59 -2.44 -1.15
C TYR A 37 -24.07 -1.24 -0.30
N PRO A 38 -24.98 -0.40 -0.83
CA PRO A 38 -25.48 0.77 -0.11
C PRO A 38 -26.21 0.40 1.19
N ASP A 39 -26.86 -0.77 1.23
CA ASP A 39 -27.60 -1.27 2.38
C ASP A 39 -26.70 -1.87 3.47
N LEU A 40 -25.41 -2.09 3.19
CA LEU A 40 -24.44 -2.70 4.10
C LEU A 40 -23.41 -1.70 4.63
N ARG A 41 -23.69 -0.40 4.55
CA ARG A 41 -22.79 0.68 5.01
C ARG A 41 -22.20 0.39 6.39
N ASP A 42 -23.04 0.12 7.39
CA ASP A 42 -22.58 -0.07 8.76
C ASP A 42 -21.67 -1.30 8.89
N ILE A 43 -21.94 -2.36 8.13
CA ILE A 43 -21.13 -3.57 8.09
C ILE A 43 -19.80 -3.30 7.40
N ILE A 44 -19.80 -2.55 6.29
CA ILE A 44 -18.57 -2.15 5.57
C ILE A 44 -17.67 -1.32 6.48
N HIS A 45 -18.23 -0.37 7.22
CA HIS A 45 -17.46 0.44 8.17
C HIS A 45 -16.86 -0.43 9.27
N LEU A 46 -17.65 -1.32 9.85
CA LEU A 46 -17.20 -2.25 10.90
C LEU A 46 -16.07 -3.17 10.40
N VAL A 47 -16.24 -3.79 9.23
CA VAL A 47 -15.23 -4.67 8.64
C VAL A 47 -13.94 -3.90 8.36
N LEU A 48 -14.03 -2.67 7.82
CA LEU A 48 -12.85 -1.87 7.55
C LEU A 48 -12.11 -1.43 8.82
N ASP A 49 -12.83 -1.14 9.91
CA ASP A 49 -12.23 -0.84 11.21
C ASP A 49 -11.55 -2.08 11.81
N GLU A 50 -12.20 -3.24 11.74
CA GLU A 50 -11.67 -4.50 12.27
C GLU A 50 -10.42 -4.95 11.50
N GLU A 51 -10.47 -4.93 10.17
CA GLU A 51 -9.34 -5.33 9.34
C GLU A 51 -8.19 -4.30 9.38
N GLU A 52 -8.47 -3.02 9.62
CA GLU A 52 -7.42 -2.04 9.90
C GLU A 52 -6.66 -2.39 11.18
N ALA A 53 -7.39 -2.68 12.27
CA ALA A 53 -6.77 -3.08 13.53
C ALA A 53 -5.89 -4.33 13.35
N LYS A 54 -6.38 -5.34 12.62
CA LYS A 54 -5.59 -6.54 12.29
C LYS A 54 -4.38 -6.22 11.43
N ALA A 55 -4.50 -5.33 10.45
CA ALA A 55 -3.38 -4.94 9.61
C ALA A 55 -2.26 -4.28 10.42
N TRP A 56 -2.61 -3.46 11.43
CA TRP A 56 -1.66 -2.87 12.38
C TRP A 56 -1.01 -3.90 13.31
N GLU A 57 -1.72 -4.95 13.71
CA GLU A 57 -1.16 -6.04 14.51
C GLU A 57 -0.19 -6.91 13.72
N LEU A 58 -0.46 -7.13 12.44
CA LEU A 58 0.32 -8.02 11.56
C LEU A 58 1.54 -7.33 10.95
N SER A 59 1.51 -6.01 10.75
CA SER A 59 2.59 -5.30 10.06
C SER A 59 2.69 -3.83 10.48
N LEU A 60 3.92 -3.30 10.44
CA LEU A 60 4.18 -1.86 10.49
C LEU A 60 3.71 -1.13 9.22
N PHE A 61 3.31 -1.89 8.19
CA PHE A 61 2.82 -1.44 6.89
C PHE A 61 1.39 -1.92 6.64
N PRO A 62 0.41 -1.51 7.46
CA PRO A 62 -0.97 -1.96 7.36
C PRO A 62 -1.61 -1.69 6.00
N HIS A 63 -1.22 -0.63 5.28
CA HIS A 63 -1.75 -0.30 3.96
C HIS A 63 -1.44 -1.35 2.88
N LEU A 64 -0.45 -2.22 3.09
CA LEU A 64 -0.14 -3.33 2.17
C LEU A 64 -1.05 -4.54 2.40
N LEU A 65 -1.54 -4.73 3.63
CA LEU A 65 -2.33 -5.89 4.02
C LEU A 65 -3.83 -5.60 4.06
N LEU A 66 -4.20 -4.35 4.35
CA LEU A 66 -5.59 -3.93 4.54
C LEU A 66 -6.50 -4.29 3.35
N PRO A 67 -6.11 -4.07 2.07
CA PRO A 67 -6.97 -4.44 0.95
C PRO A 67 -7.28 -5.94 0.93
N ASP A 68 -6.24 -6.77 1.06
CA ASP A 68 -6.36 -8.23 1.00
C ASP A 68 -7.19 -8.78 2.17
N LEU A 69 -6.99 -8.23 3.38
CA LEU A 69 -7.72 -8.60 4.59
C LEU A 69 -9.22 -8.29 4.46
N VAL A 70 -9.53 -7.10 3.94
CA VAL A 70 -10.92 -6.68 3.71
C VAL A 70 -11.55 -7.54 2.62
N GLU A 71 -10.84 -7.84 1.55
CA GLU A 71 -11.34 -8.71 0.48
C GLU A 71 -11.63 -10.12 0.98
N ALA A 72 -10.74 -10.69 1.79
CA ALA A 72 -10.97 -11.97 2.44
C ALA A 72 -12.18 -11.94 3.38
N HIS A 73 -12.36 -10.86 4.15
CA HIS A 73 -13.51 -10.72 5.05
C HIS A 73 -14.82 -10.58 4.26
N ILE A 74 -14.85 -9.75 3.23
CA ILE A 74 -16.03 -9.54 2.37
C ILE A 74 -16.40 -10.85 1.65
N ALA A 75 -15.42 -11.63 1.18
CA ALA A 75 -15.65 -12.95 0.61
C ALA A 75 -16.24 -13.93 1.64
N ASN A 76 -15.79 -13.89 2.90
CA ASN A 76 -16.37 -14.69 3.99
C ASN A 76 -17.81 -14.31 4.30
N LEU A 77 -18.20 -13.05 4.08
CA LEU A 77 -19.60 -12.60 4.20
C LEU A 77 -20.48 -13.04 3.01
N GLY A 78 -19.90 -13.74 2.02
CA GLY A 78 -20.61 -14.19 0.82
C GLY A 78 -20.95 -13.05 -0.15
N LEU A 79 -20.31 -11.88 0.03
CA LEU A 79 -20.47 -10.72 -0.83
C LEU A 79 -19.52 -10.83 -2.02
N GLN A 80 -19.93 -10.31 -3.17
CA GLN A 80 -19.04 -10.16 -4.31
C GLN A 80 -17.99 -9.09 -3.99
N LEU A 81 -16.76 -9.37 -4.38
CA LEU A 81 -15.70 -8.37 -4.36
C LEU A 81 -16.17 -7.19 -5.21
N ALA A 82 -16.09 -5.97 -4.67
CA ALA A 82 -16.21 -4.79 -5.50
C ALA A 82 -15.16 -4.97 -6.61
N ASP A 83 -15.56 -4.78 -7.86
CA ASP A 83 -14.66 -4.85 -9.02
C ASP A 83 -13.68 -3.70 -8.90
N ARG A 84 -12.70 -3.88 -7.99
CA ARG A 84 -11.54 -3.07 -7.89
C ARG A 84 -10.83 -3.41 -9.17
N GLN A 85 -10.90 -2.47 -10.10
CA GLN A 85 -9.79 -2.28 -11.00
C GLN A 85 -8.58 -2.09 -10.08
N HIS A 86 -7.95 -3.20 -9.71
CA HIS A 86 -6.61 -3.24 -9.19
C HIS A 86 -5.83 -2.64 -10.34
N ASP A 87 -5.72 -1.30 -10.35
CA ASP A 87 -4.57 -0.65 -10.95
C ASP A 87 -3.42 -1.47 -10.41
N ASN A 88 -2.81 -2.24 -11.30
CA ASN A 88 -1.88 -3.29 -10.97
C ASN A 88 -0.68 -2.62 -10.27
N VAL A 89 -0.76 -2.37 -8.96
CA VAL A 89 0.36 -1.92 -8.13
C VAL A 89 1.35 -3.09 -7.98
N LEU A 90 0.90 -4.31 -8.28
CA LEU A 90 1.72 -5.51 -8.46
C LEU A 90 1.95 -5.86 -9.94
N ALA A 91 1.67 -4.97 -10.90
CA ALA A 91 2.36 -5.12 -12.17
C ALA A 91 3.85 -5.06 -11.82
N PRO A 92 4.68 -6.02 -12.28
CA PRO A 92 6.10 -5.80 -12.25
C PRO A 92 6.28 -4.50 -13.01
N HIS A 93 6.58 -3.41 -12.31
CA HIS A 93 7.32 -2.32 -12.92
C HIS A 93 8.52 -3.03 -13.49
N GLY A 94 8.48 -3.31 -14.81
CA GLY A 94 9.61 -3.90 -15.49
C GLY A 94 10.77 -3.04 -15.05
N PHE A 95 11.67 -3.63 -14.27
CA PHE A 95 12.94 -3.03 -13.96
C PHE A 95 13.45 -2.66 -15.34
N THR A 96 13.42 -1.37 -15.68
CA THR A 96 14.16 -0.90 -16.83
C THR A 96 15.58 -1.17 -16.40
N GLU A 97 16.05 -2.31 -16.87
CA GLU A 97 17.41 -2.79 -16.78
C GLU A 97 18.27 -1.59 -17.18
N THR A 98 18.80 -0.89 -16.17
CA THR A 98 19.80 0.12 -16.38
C THR A 98 20.93 -0.64 -17.05
N GLN A 99 21.05 -0.50 -18.38
CA GLN A 99 22.21 -0.92 -19.14
C GLN A 99 23.40 -0.08 -18.68
N ASN A 100 23.86 -0.34 -17.46
CA ASN A 100 25.20 0.00 -17.00
C ASN A 100 26.10 -1.16 -17.39
N HIS A 101 26.31 -1.34 -18.69
CA HIS A 101 27.53 -1.97 -19.21
C HIS A 101 28.57 -0.86 -19.39
N GLN A 102 29.38 -0.62 -18.36
CA GLN A 102 30.75 -0.07 -18.50
C GLN A 102 31.66 -1.19 -19.07
N PRO A 103 32.73 -0.89 -19.83
CA PRO A 103 33.76 0.08 -19.45
C PRO A 103 34.38 0.92 -20.58
N ALA A 104 35.11 1.95 -20.18
CA ALA A 104 36.02 2.71 -21.03
C ALA A 104 37.29 1.92 -21.37
N ILE A 105 37.64 1.84 -22.64
CA ILE A 105 39.04 1.86 -23.11
C ILE A 105 39.07 2.72 -24.38
N ALA A 106 39.61 3.93 -24.28
CA ALA A 106 40.00 4.72 -25.43
C ALA A 106 41.30 4.12 -25.99
N TYR A 107 41.27 3.62 -27.22
CA TYR A 107 42.49 3.31 -27.97
C TYR A 107 42.81 4.51 -28.86
N VAL A 108 43.85 5.25 -28.47
CA VAL A 108 44.51 6.25 -29.32
C VAL A 108 45.60 5.48 -30.07
N ASP A 109 45.56 5.48 -31.40
CA ASP A 109 46.70 5.07 -32.22
C ASP A 109 47.30 6.30 -32.90
N CYS A 110 48.63 6.32 -32.96
CA CYS A 110 49.49 7.41 -33.41
C CYS A 110 49.57 7.54 -34.93
#